data_AF-A0A6G0XIR1-F1
#
_entry.id   AF-A0A6G0XIR1-F1
#
_cell.length_a   1.000
_cell.length_b   1.000
_cell.length_c   1.000
_cell.angle_alpha   90.00
_cell.angle_beta   90.00
_cell.angle_gamma   90.00
#
_symmetry.space_group_name_H-M   'P 1'
#
loop_
_entity.id
_entity.type
_entity.pdbx_description
1 polymer ?
#
loop_
_entity_poly.entity_id
_entity_poly.type
_entity_poly.pdbx_seq_one_letter_code
_entity_poly.pdbx_strand_id
1 'polypeptide(L)'
;MEIAQDVRELLVGSPTEQQLLEDMQNYHLQYCNFQQNLATQVAELDMGPESRIFYYQLQQSMYKDWTAAITDCAFKSSTCNTKTLEEKLATYEKVVACTLGEDGDASSLIKDPTMEQWIHKYEDHRKKFS
;
A
#
# COMPACT_ATOMS: atom_id res chain seq x y z
N MET A 1 -20.01 -32.54 -26.53
CA MET A 1 -20.26 -31.94 -25.19
C MET A 1 -19.19 -30.88 -24.94
N GLU A 2 -18.98 -29.95 -25.89
CA GLU A 2 -17.89 -28.95 -25.86
C GLU A 2 -18.35 -27.61 -25.27
N ILE A 3 -19.61 -27.22 -25.51
CA ILE A 3 -20.19 -25.95 -25.03
C ILE A 3 -20.13 -25.81 -23.50
N ALA A 4 -20.31 -26.92 -22.76
CA ALA A 4 -20.27 -26.90 -21.30
C ALA A 4 -18.84 -26.69 -20.74
N GLN A 5 -17.82 -27.07 -21.50
CA GLN A 5 -16.42 -26.93 -21.11
C GLN A 5 -15.93 -25.51 -21.39
N ASP A 6 -16.31 -24.93 -22.54
CA ASP A 6 -16.04 -23.53 -22.88
C ASP A 6 -16.72 -22.56 -21.90
N VAL A 7 -17.96 -22.83 -21.47
CA VAL A 7 -18.65 -22.02 -20.46
C VAL A 7 -17.97 -22.13 -19.10
N ARG A 8 -17.42 -23.30 -18.76
CA ARG A 8 -16.69 -23.50 -17.51
C ARG A 8 -15.36 -22.74 -17.54
N GLU A 9 -14.59 -22.82 -18.62
CA GLU A 9 -13.34 -22.06 -18.77
C GLU A 9 -13.59 -20.53 -18.75
N LEU A 10 -14.70 -20.08 -19.34
CA LEU A 10 -15.10 -18.66 -19.31
C LEU A 10 -15.53 -18.18 -17.91
N LEU A 11 -16.20 -19.04 -17.13
CA LEU A 11 -16.69 -18.70 -15.78
C LEU A 11 -15.63 -18.87 -14.69
N VAL A 12 -14.66 -19.75 -14.90
CA VAL A 12 -13.65 -20.15 -13.92
C VAL A 12 -12.33 -19.39 -14.13
N GLY A 13 -12.16 -18.78 -15.31
CA GLY A 13 -10.91 -18.15 -15.72
C GLY A 13 -9.87 -19.20 -16.12
N SER A 14 -8.88 -18.78 -16.91
CA SER A 14 -7.71 -19.61 -17.19
C SER A 14 -6.93 -19.89 -15.90
N PRO A 15 -6.18 -21.00 -15.82
CA PRO A 15 -5.31 -21.29 -14.66
C PRO A 15 -4.35 -20.14 -14.33
N THR A 16 -3.92 -19.39 -15.34
CA THR A 16 -3.07 -18.20 -15.19
C THR A 16 -3.80 -17.06 -14.49
N GLU A 17 -5.06 -16.81 -14.85
CA GLU A 17 -5.89 -15.79 -14.18
C GLU A 17 -6.21 -16.18 -12.75
N GLN A 18 -6.39 -17.47 -12.48
CA GLN A 18 -6.59 -17.98 -11.12
C GLN A 18 -5.35 -17.80 -10.26
N GLN A 19 -4.17 -18.18 -10.76
CA GLN A 19 -2.91 -17.97 -10.05
C GLN A 19 -2.68 -16.48 -9.77
N LEU A 20 -2.96 -15.62 -10.74
CA LEU A 20 -2.85 -14.18 -10.57
C LEU A 20 -3.79 -13.67 -9.47
N LEU A 21 -5.04 -14.14 -9.45
CA LEU A 21 -6.00 -13.77 -8.42
C LEU A 21 -5.53 -14.22 -7.02
N GLU A 22 -5.03 -15.45 -6.91
CA GLU A 22 -4.47 -15.99 -5.66
C GLU A 22 -3.28 -15.15 -5.17
N ASP A 23 -2.36 -14.81 -6.07
CA ASP A 23 -1.20 -13.98 -5.74
C ASP A 23 -1.64 -12.58 -5.28
N MET A 24 -2.61 -11.96 -5.97
CA MET A 24 -3.18 -10.67 -5.58
C MET A 24 -3.85 -10.73 -4.21
N GLN A 25 -4.59 -11.80 -3.92
CA GLN A 25 -5.21 -12.03 -2.61
C GLN A 25 -4.16 -12.19 -1.51
N ASN A 26 -3.08 -12.92 -1.78
CA ASN A 26 -1.98 -13.11 -0.85
C ASN A 26 -1.30 -11.77 -0.51
N TYR A 27 -0.97 -10.95 -1.52
CA TYR A 27 -0.41 -9.62 -1.29
C TYR A 27 -1.38 -8.71 -0.55
N HIS A 28 -2.67 -8.77 -0.85
CA HIS A 28 -3.66 -7.99 -0.12
C HIS A 28 -3.73 -8.39 1.36
N LEU A 29 -3.66 -9.69 1.67
CA LEU A 29 -3.58 -10.16 3.04
C LEU A 29 -2.33 -9.65 3.77
N GLN A 30 -1.17 -9.67 3.10
CA GLN A 30 0.06 -9.11 3.67
C GLN A 30 -0.07 -7.61 3.95
N TYR A 31 -0.65 -6.84 3.02
CA TYR A 31 -0.95 -5.43 3.23
C TYR A 31 -1.89 -5.19 4.43
N CYS A 32 -2.94 -5.99 4.59
CA CYS A 32 -3.86 -5.91 5.73
C CYS A 32 -3.14 -6.17 7.06
N ASN A 33 -2.31 -7.22 7.10
CA ASN A 33 -1.49 -7.55 8.27
C ASN A 33 -0.53 -6.40 8.60
N PHE A 34 0.12 -5.82 7.59
CA PHE A 34 0.98 -4.65 7.73
C PHE A 34 0.23 -3.45 8.33
N GLN A 35 -0.94 -3.09 7.80
CA GLN A 35 -1.76 -1.99 8.31
C GLN A 35 -2.20 -2.22 9.76
N GLN A 36 -2.59 -3.45 10.10
CA GLN A 36 -2.98 -3.82 11.46
C GLN A 36 -1.79 -3.71 12.43
N ASN A 37 -0.60 -4.17 12.02
CA ASN A 37 0.61 -4.06 12.81
C ASN A 37 1.00 -2.60 13.03
N LEU A 38 0.94 -1.76 11.99
CA LEU A 38 1.18 -0.32 12.09
C LEU A 38 0.19 0.34 13.06
N ALA A 39 -1.11 0.04 12.93
CA ALA A 39 -2.13 0.59 13.81
C ALA A 39 -1.90 0.21 15.28
N THR A 40 -1.46 -1.03 15.52
CA THR A 40 -1.14 -1.53 16.87
C THR A 40 0.08 -0.79 17.42
N GLN A 41 1.17 -0.68 16.66
CA GLN A 41 2.37 0.07 17.08
C GLN A 41 2.05 1.53 17.38
N VAL A 42 1.29 2.21 16.52
CA VAL A 42 0.88 3.61 16.72
C VAL A 42 0.00 3.78 17.96
N ALA A 43 -0.86 2.81 18.26
CA ALA A 43 -1.72 2.84 19.46
C ALA A 43 -0.92 2.67 20.76
N GLU A 44 0.22 1.97 20.72
CA GLU A 44 1.12 1.77 21.86
C GLU A 44 2.03 2.98 22.13
N LEU A 45 2.18 3.89 21.15
CA LEU A 45 2.96 5.10 21.32
C LEU A 45 2.17 6.16 22.11
N ASP A 46 2.80 6.75 23.12
CA ASP A 46 2.26 7.94 23.79
C ASP A 46 2.48 9.17 22.90
N MET A 47 1.48 9.50 22.08
CA MET A 47 1.56 10.55 21.06
C MET A 47 0.60 11.71 21.32
N GLY A 48 1.02 12.91 20.91
CA GLY A 48 0.14 14.06 20.78
C GLY A 48 -0.94 13.87 19.71
N PRO A 49 -2.04 14.64 19.76
CA PRO A 49 -3.13 14.53 18.79
C PRO A 49 -2.68 14.80 17.34
N GLU A 50 -1.72 15.68 17.12
CA GLU A 50 -1.16 16.00 15.80
C GLU A 50 -0.45 14.80 15.18
N SER A 51 0.35 14.08 15.97
CA SER A 51 1.02 12.85 15.51
C SER A 51 0.01 11.77 15.16
N ARG A 52 -1.06 11.61 15.95
CA ARG A 52 -2.14 10.65 15.64
C ARG A 52 -2.82 10.98 14.30
N ILE A 53 -3.09 12.26 14.05
CA ILE A 53 -3.67 12.73 12.78
C ILE A 53 -2.73 12.41 11.61
N PHE A 54 -1.42 12.64 11.77
CA PHE A 54 -0.42 12.28 10.77
C PHE A 54 -0.45 10.79 10.41
N TYR A 55 -0.40 9.89 11.41
CA TYR A 55 -0.45 8.44 11.15
C TYR A 55 -1.74 8.01 10.48
N TYR A 56 -2.87 8.58 10.90
CA TYR A 56 -4.15 8.31 10.25
C TYR A 56 -4.13 8.72 8.77
N GLN A 57 -3.59 9.89 8.44
CA GLN A 57 -3.48 10.35 7.06
C GLN A 57 -2.51 9.51 6.22
N LEU A 58 -1.42 9.05 6.84
CA LEU A 58 -0.48 8.13 6.21
C LEU A 58 -1.17 6.80 5.85
N GLN A 59 -1.91 6.21 6.78
CA GLN A 59 -2.69 4.99 6.54
C GLN A 59 -3.71 5.17 5.41
N GLN A 60 -4.45 6.27 5.41
CA GLN A 60 -5.42 6.59 4.35
C GLN A 60 -4.74 6.73 2.97
N SER A 61 -3.58 7.38 2.92
CA SER A 61 -2.83 7.56 1.69
C SER A 61 -2.33 6.23 1.13
N MET A 62 -1.76 5.37 1.98
CA MET A 62 -1.34 4.01 1.62
C MET A 62 -2.51 3.17 1.13
N TYR A 63 -3.67 3.25 1.78
CA TYR A 63 -4.87 2.50 1.38
C TYR A 63 -5.39 2.94 0.01
N LYS A 64 -5.47 4.23 -0.24
CA LYS A 64 -5.89 4.76 -1.55
C LYS A 64 -4.92 4.35 -2.66
N ASP A 65 -3.62 4.42 -2.42
CA ASP A 65 -2.60 4.00 -3.38
C ASP A 65 -2.65 2.47 -3.63
N TRP A 66 -2.83 1.68 -2.57
CA TRP A 66 -2.94 0.23 -2.66
C TRP A 66 -4.17 -0.21 -3.46
N THR A 67 -5.34 0.38 -3.21
CA THR A 67 -6.57 0.06 -3.95
C THR A 67 -6.48 0.43 -5.43
N ALA A 68 -5.79 1.54 -5.76
CA ALA A 68 -5.47 1.88 -7.13
C ALA A 68 -4.54 0.84 -7.78
N ALA A 69 -3.49 0.39 -7.08
CA ALA A 69 -2.57 -0.62 -7.58
C ALA A 69 -3.25 -1.99 -7.82
N ILE A 70 -4.15 -2.42 -6.92
CA ILE A 70 -4.97 -3.62 -7.11
C ILE A 70 -5.87 -3.47 -8.34
N THR A 71 -6.53 -2.33 -8.50
CA THR A 71 -7.42 -2.07 -9.64
C THR A 71 -6.65 -2.10 -10.96
N ASP A 72 -5.47 -1.47 -10.99
CA ASP A 72 -4.59 -1.51 -12.16
C ASP A 72 -4.14 -2.95 -12.48
N CYS A 73 -3.79 -3.75 -11.47
CA CYS A 73 -3.47 -5.17 -11.66
C CYS A 73 -4.68 -5.97 -12.19
N ALA A 74 -5.88 -5.73 -11.66
CA ALA A 74 -7.07 -6.47 -12.07
C ALA A 74 -7.53 -6.16 -13.50
N PHE A 75 -7.34 -4.93 -13.98
CA PHE A 75 -7.97 -4.46 -15.23
C PHE A 75 -7.01 -4.08 -16.37
N LYS A 76 -5.70 -3.85 -16.11
CA LYS A 76 -4.74 -3.55 -17.19
C LYS A 76 -4.13 -4.86 -17.74
N SER A 77 -4.75 -5.32 -18.81
CA SER A 77 -4.57 -6.63 -19.47
C SER A 77 -3.26 -6.88 -20.22
N SER A 78 -2.20 -6.07 -20.07
CA SER A 78 -0.99 -6.22 -20.92
C SER A 78 0.24 -6.80 -20.23
N THR A 79 0.31 -6.78 -18.90
CA THR A 79 1.44 -7.35 -18.11
C THR A 79 1.08 -7.29 -16.64
N CYS A 80 -0.03 -7.91 -16.24
CA CYS A 80 -0.36 -7.98 -14.83
C CYS A 80 0.68 -8.86 -14.13
N ASN A 81 1.60 -8.23 -13.41
CA ASN A 81 2.57 -8.87 -12.56
C ASN A 81 2.37 -8.31 -11.16
N THR A 82 2.12 -9.21 -10.22
CA THR A 82 1.98 -8.89 -8.79
C THR A 82 3.22 -8.22 -8.20
N LYS A 83 4.33 -8.17 -8.94
CA LYS A 83 5.50 -7.33 -8.68
C LYS A 83 5.16 -5.88 -8.32
N THR A 84 4.14 -5.26 -8.93
CA THR A 84 3.73 -3.89 -8.55
C THR A 84 3.22 -3.86 -7.10
N LEU A 85 2.46 -4.87 -6.68
CA LEU A 85 1.95 -4.98 -5.31
C LEU A 85 3.09 -5.26 -4.33
N GLU A 86 4.04 -6.12 -4.71
CA GLU A 86 5.26 -6.39 -3.94
C GLU A 86 6.08 -5.11 -3.69
N GLU A 87 6.40 -4.37 -4.76
CA GLU A 87 7.18 -3.13 -4.69
C GLU A 87 6.47 -2.04 -3.86
N LYS A 88 5.13 -1.95 -3.97
CA LYS A 88 4.31 -1.03 -3.18
C LYS A 88 4.36 -1.39 -1.70
N LEU A 89 4.20 -2.67 -1.35
CA LEU A 89 4.25 -3.12 0.04
C LEU A 89 5.62 -2.83 0.66
N ALA A 90 6.71 -3.18 -0.03
CA ALA A 90 8.07 -2.89 0.42
C ALA A 90 8.32 -1.37 0.59
N THR A 91 7.73 -0.55 -0.27
CA THR A 91 7.80 0.91 -0.15
C THR A 91 7.09 1.39 1.13
N TYR A 92 5.90 0.86 1.42
CA TYR A 92 5.16 1.25 2.63
C TYR A 92 5.90 0.85 3.90
N GLU A 93 6.45 -0.37 3.95
CA GLU A 93 7.26 -0.85 5.07
C GLU A 93 8.46 0.07 5.31
N LYS A 94 9.16 0.46 4.24
CA LYS A 94 10.30 1.38 4.32
C LYS A 94 9.89 2.76 4.83
N VAL A 95 8.80 3.32 4.31
CA VAL A 95 8.29 4.63 4.76
C VAL A 95 7.95 4.58 6.24
N VAL A 96 7.25 3.52 6.67
CA VAL A 96 6.89 3.32 8.08
C VAL A 96 8.12 3.19 8.97
N ALA A 97 9.09 2.37 8.57
CA ALA A 97 10.35 2.21 9.30
C ALA A 97 11.06 3.56 9.49
N CYS A 98 11.17 4.37 8.43
CA CYS A 98 11.75 5.72 8.53
C CYS A 98 10.94 6.66 9.43
N THR A 99 9.61 6.52 9.50
CA THR A 99 8.77 7.34 10.38
C THR A 99 8.78 6.88 11.84
N LEU A 100 9.00 5.58 12.10
CA LEU A 100 8.98 4.98 13.43
C LEU A 100 10.37 4.80 14.06
N GLY A 101 11.48 4.85 13.30
CA GLY A 101 12.84 4.90 13.88
C GLY A 101 14.01 4.84 12.89
N GLU A 102 14.87 5.87 12.91
CA GLU A 102 16.33 5.85 13.18
C GLU A 102 16.88 7.29 13.11
N ASP A 103 16.74 8.07 14.19
CA ASP A 103 17.85 8.75 14.85
C ASP A 103 17.34 9.48 16.11
N GLY A 104 18.03 9.24 17.22
CA GLY A 104 17.79 9.85 18.52
C GLY A 104 18.21 11.32 18.58
N ASP A 105 17.72 12.14 17.65
CA ASP A 105 17.77 13.59 17.74
C ASP A 105 16.35 14.16 17.68
N ALA A 106 15.68 14.10 18.84
CA ALA A 106 14.44 14.83 19.12
C ALA A 106 14.64 16.36 19.08
N SER A 107 15.79 16.87 18.62
CA SER A 107 16.08 18.29 18.49
C SER A 107 15.89 18.85 17.07
N SER A 108 15.53 18.04 16.07
CA SER A 108 15.10 18.53 14.74
C SER A 108 13.57 18.55 14.56
N LEU A 109 12.84 17.99 15.52
CA LEU A 109 11.39 18.08 15.68
C LEU A 109 11.01 19.47 16.23
N ILE A 110 11.17 20.51 15.42
CA ILE A 110 10.33 21.73 15.34
C ILE A 110 10.88 22.53 14.16
N LYS A 111 10.30 22.29 12.98
CA LYS A 111 9.60 23.34 12.25
C LYS A 111 8.39 22.64 11.68
N ASP A 112 7.27 22.68 12.42
CA ASP A 112 5.99 22.08 12.03
C ASP A 112 5.74 22.31 10.54
N PRO A 113 5.95 21.28 9.70
CA PRO A 113 5.63 21.40 8.30
C PRO A 113 4.12 21.27 8.24
N THR A 114 3.44 22.31 7.76
CA THR A 114 1.98 22.26 7.56
C THR A 114 1.62 21.03 6.72
N MET A 115 0.43 20.48 6.93
CA MET A 115 -0.04 19.29 6.21
C MET A 115 0.11 19.39 4.68
N GLU A 116 0.00 20.60 4.12
CA GLU A 116 0.27 20.90 2.71
C GLU A 116 1.72 20.64 2.29
N GLN A 117 2.69 20.80 3.19
CA GLN A 117 4.12 20.51 2.96
C GLN A 117 4.40 19.01 2.97
N TRP A 118 3.66 18.23 3.76
CA TRP A 118 3.74 16.76 3.72
C TRP A 118 3.10 16.20 2.45
N ILE A 119 1.95 16.74 2.06
CA ILE A 119 1.31 16.42 0.77
C ILE A 119 2.23 16.82 -0.39
N HIS A 120 2.87 18.00 -0.34
CA HIS A 120 3.85 18.41 -1.36
C HIS A 120 5.08 17.50 -1.38
N LYS A 121 5.64 17.12 -0.22
CA LYS A 121 6.77 16.16 -0.18
C LYS A 121 6.39 14.82 -0.80
N TYR A 122 5.19 14.33 -0.53
CA TYR A 122 4.66 13.11 -1.13
C TYR A 122 4.47 13.26 -2.65
N GLU A 123 3.90 14.39 -3.12
CA GLU A 123 3.71 14.67 -4.55
C GLU A 123 5.03 14.91 -5.31
N ASP A 124 6.03 15.54 -4.68
CA ASP A 124 7.36 15.77 -5.24
C ASP A 124 8.16 14.47 -5.36
N HIS A 125 8.04 13.56 -4.38
CA HIS A 125 8.56 12.21 -4.51
C HIS A 125 7.84 11.45 -5.64
N ARG A 126 6.51 11.57 -5.76
CA ARG A 126 5.72 10.93 -6.82
C ARG A 126 6.13 11.38 -8.23
N LYS A 127 6.49 12.65 -8.42
CA LYS A 127 6.91 13.22 -9.72
C LYS A 127 8.33 12.84 -10.14
N LYS A 128 9.23 12.51 -9.19
CA LYS A 128 10.61 12.10 -9.52
C LYS A 128 10.71 10.70 -10.13
N PHE A 129 9.66 9.89 -10.01
CA PHE A 129 9.60 8.52 -10.53
C PHE A 129 8.57 8.36 -11.68
N SER A 130 8.13 9.49 -12.25
CA SER A 130 7.39 9.57 -13.52
C SER A 130 8.28 10.17 -14.61
#